data_AF-A0A0R3LWK9-F1
#
_entry.id   AF-A0A0R3LWK9-F1
#
_cell.length_a   1.000
_cell.length_b   1.000
_cell.length_c   1.000
_cell.angle_alpha   90.00
_cell.angle_beta   90.00
_cell.angle_gamma   90.00
#
_symmetry.space_group_name_H-M   'P 1'
#
loop_
_entity.id
_entity.type
_entity.pdbx_description
1 polymer ?
#
loop_
_entity_poly.entity_id
_entity_poly.type
_entity_poly.pdbx_seq_one_letter_code
_entity_poly.pdbx_strand_id
1 'polypeptide(L)'
;MTLRLWENPRRLMLAVNAAVLAGVLLHKISLPPYVPYIHLLVDYHFGFTKRALLGAIVSVFTAKVPVWLVFAVGGAVWLMTAGLFAQLFRRTFGFDEKNLPLFVFMAGSPFFLKNFMHTLGHFDIYGCLFAICLLLLPARSLGYVLLAGLLSAVLILIHHIHLLMYVPTIAVIVVLRYYLMQGVNRQNAAVGIASLAAVGVLFIAAQFYGAMAVPETEFVAHLQGRMADPSRADLLSFGYIWYQPLTKEILDTWQRLPHNLLGIPVFAFLIWLHAPLWQYFRNLIDVLSNDAHRRIVPAAIILVSLGYLIMFAIVFDYSRWISNWAVCLFLILHAVKMLPASKTAPPISAHDRKTSAMGWIVTLIPRVGIVRPF
;
A
#
# COMPACT_ATOMS: atom_id res chain seq x y z
N MET A 1 -31.71 -16.05 8.19
CA MET A 1 -30.48 -15.70 7.44
C MET A 1 -30.49 -16.55 6.17
N THR A 2 -30.83 -15.93 5.05
CA THR A 2 -31.58 -16.54 3.93
C THR A 2 -30.72 -17.31 2.92
N LEU A 3 -31.27 -18.41 2.40
CA LEU A 3 -30.76 -19.29 1.33
C LEU A 3 -30.40 -18.59 -0.01
N ARG A 4 -30.52 -17.26 -0.12
CA ARG A 4 -30.23 -16.46 -1.34
C ARG A 4 -28.74 -16.20 -1.61
N LEU A 5 -27.84 -16.57 -0.69
CA LEU A 5 -26.39 -16.44 -0.92
C LEU A 5 -25.89 -17.37 -2.04
N TRP A 6 -26.53 -18.52 -2.23
CA TRP A 6 -26.18 -19.50 -3.26
C TRP A 6 -26.62 -19.07 -4.67
N GLU A 7 -27.64 -18.22 -4.78
CA GLU A 7 -28.15 -17.71 -6.06
C GLU A 7 -27.24 -16.62 -6.66
N ASN A 8 -26.43 -15.95 -5.84
CA ASN A 8 -25.50 -14.92 -6.29
C ASN A 8 -24.04 -15.34 -6.05
N PRO A 9 -23.35 -15.87 -7.08
CA PRO A 9 -22.00 -16.40 -6.93
C PRO A 9 -21.00 -15.35 -6.44
N ARG A 10 -21.23 -14.05 -6.67
CA ARG A 10 -20.33 -12.97 -6.25
C ARG A 10 -20.44 -12.68 -4.76
N ARG A 11 -21.65 -12.73 -4.20
CA ARG A 11 -21.83 -12.60 -2.74
C ARG A 11 -21.20 -13.78 -2.00
N LEU A 12 -21.29 -14.98 -2.59
CA LEU A 12 -20.58 -16.16 -2.07
C LEU A 12 -19.06 -15.98 -2.14
N MET A 13 -18.50 -15.45 -3.24
CA MET A 13 -17.08 -15.10 -3.33
C MET A 13 -16.66 -14.13 -2.21
N LEU A 14 -17.46 -13.11 -1.92
CA LEU A 14 -17.15 -12.17 -0.83
C LEU A 14 -17.19 -12.84 0.55
N ALA A 15 -18.15 -13.72 0.79
CA ALA A 15 -18.22 -14.50 2.04
C ALA A 15 -17.00 -15.42 2.19
N VAL A 16 -16.60 -16.10 1.12
CA VAL A 16 -15.38 -16.92 1.10
C VAL A 16 -14.13 -16.05 1.34
N ASN A 17 -14.04 -14.88 0.71
CA ASN A 17 -12.93 -13.95 0.93
C ASN A 17 -12.84 -13.51 2.41
N ALA A 18 -13.99 -13.25 3.06
CA ALA A 18 -14.03 -12.92 4.48
C ALA A 18 -13.55 -14.09 5.35
N ALA A 19 -13.93 -15.33 5.02
CA ALA A 19 -13.44 -16.52 5.72
C ALA A 19 -11.93 -16.73 5.53
N VAL A 20 -11.42 -16.54 4.30
CA VAL A 20 -9.98 -16.59 4.01
C VAL A 20 -9.23 -15.52 4.80
N LEU A 21 -9.75 -14.29 4.86
CA LEU A 21 -9.17 -13.20 5.67
C LEU A 21 -9.10 -13.54 7.16
N ALA A 22 -10.16 -14.16 7.71
CA ALA A 22 -10.16 -14.62 9.10
C ALA A 22 -9.08 -15.70 9.33
N GLY A 23 -8.94 -16.65 8.40
CA GLY A 23 -7.87 -17.65 8.44
C GLY A 23 -6.47 -17.02 8.39
N VAL A 24 -6.25 -16.04 7.51
CA VAL A 24 -4.98 -15.30 7.40
C VAL A 24 -4.68 -14.53 8.69
N LEU A 25 -5.68 -13.92 9.32
CA LEU A 25 -5.52 -13.23 10.61
C LEU A 25 -5.10 -14.19 11.72
N LEU A 26 -5.78 -15.33 11.86
CA LEU A 26 -5.44 -16.35 12.87
C LEU A 26 -4.01 -16.86 12.67
N HIS A 27 -3.64 -17.15 11.42
CA HIS A 27 -2.27 -17.53 11.08
C HIS A 27 -1.27 -16.42 11.44
N LYS A 28 -1.57 -15.16 11.11
CA LYS A 28 -0.69 -14.03 11.40
C LYS A 28 -0.46 -13.82 12.90
N ILE A 29 -1.50 -13.92 13.73
CA ILE A 29 -1.39 -13.76 15.18
C ILE A 29 -0.54 -14.89 15.80
N SER A 30 -0.51 -16.07 15.18
CA SER A 30 0.35 -17.18 15.62
C SER A 30 1.85 -16.98 15.32
N LEU A 31 2.21 -16.01 14.47
CA LEU A 31 3.58 -15.75 14.07
C LEU A 31 4.23 -14.62 14.90
N PRO A 32 5.52 -14.75 15.24
CA PRO A 32 6.26 -13.69 15.93
C PRO A 32 6.38 -12.41 15.07
N PRO A 33 6.06 -11.21 15.61
CA PRO A 33 6.09 -9.97 14.85
C PRO A 33 7.48 -9.29 14.89
N TYR A 34 8.53 -9.97 14.40
CA TYR A 34 9.92 -9.49 14.48
C TYR A 34 10.10 -8.02 14.04
N VAL A 35 9.96 -7.75 12.74
CA VAL A 35 10.19 -6.40 12.17
C VAL A 35 9.16 -5.37 12.65
N PRO A 36 7.84 -5.67 12.67
CA PRO A 36 6.85 -4.70 13.13
C PRO A 36 7.02 -4.25 14.59
N TYR A 37 7.52 -5.12 15.48
CA TYR A 37 7.68 -4.77 16.88
C TYR A 37 8.84 -3.79 17.10
N ILE A 38 10.00 -4.04 16.48
CA ILE A 38 11.14 -3.10 16.55
C ILE A 38 10.71 -1.70 16.10
N HIS A 39 9.94 -1.62 15.03
CA HIS A 39 9.41 -0.36 14.52
C HIS A 39 8.53 0.44 15.51
N LEU A 40 7.89 -0.21 16.48
CA LEU A 40 7.15 0.48 17.56
C LEU A 40 8.05 0.86 18.75
N LEU A 41 9.20 0.21 18.90
CA LEU A 41 10.19 0.50 19.95
C LEU A 41 11.12 1.65 19.57
N VAL A 42 11.37 1.86 18.28
CA VAL A 42 12.29 2.90 17.82
C VAL A 42 11.65 4.28 17.92
N ASP A 43 12.33 5.19 18.60
CA ASP A 43 11.97 6.60 18.74
C ASP A 43 13.15 7.51 18.36
N TYR A 44 13.01 8.80 18.68
CA TYR A 44 14.03 9.81 18.44
C TYR A 44 14.95 10.06 19.65
N HIS A 45 15.09 9.09 20.56
CA HIS A 45 15.95 9.24 21.75
C HIS A 45 17.40 9.62 21.38
N PHE A 46 17.95 9.00 20.34
CA PHE A 46 19.29 9.30 19.81
C PHE A 46 19.29 10.35 18.69
N GLY A 47 18.27 11.21 18.64
CA GLY A 47 18.09 12.21 17.60
C GLY A 47 17.31 11.71 16.40
N PHE A 48 17.36 12.46 15.30
CA PHE A 48 16.60 12.14 14.08
C PHE A 48 17.09 10.82 13.46
N THR A 49 16.20 9.85 13.34
CA THR A 49 16.48 8.58 12.67
C THR A 49 15.34 8.15 11.75
N LYS A 50 15.67 7.43 10.68
CA LYS A 50 14.68 6.95 9.72
C LYS A 50 13.76 5.90 10.37
N ARG A 51 12.50 5.85 9.94
CA ARG A 51 11.52 4.82 10.38
C ARG A 51 11.11 4.86 11.86
N ALA A 52 11.28 6.01 12.52
CA ALA A 52 11.02 6.16 13.95
C ALA A 52 9.70 6.86 14.30
N LEU A 53 9.01 7.49 13.35
CA LEU A 53 7.86 8.33 13.68
C LEU A 53 6.75 7.58 14.44
N LEU A 54 6.42 6.35 14.02
CA LEU A 54 5.37 5.59 14.69
C LEU A 54 5.77 5.15 16.11
N GLY A 55 7.00 4.68 16.31
CA GLY A 55 7.46 4.36 17.65
C GLY A 55 7.59 5.61 18.53
N ALA A 56 8.02 6.76 17.99
CA ALA A 56 8.00 8.04 18.69
C ALA A 56 6.58 8.43 19.14
N ILE A 57 5.57 8.28 18.28
CA ILE A 57 4.16 8.50 18.66
C ILE A 57 3.74 7.53 19.77
N VAL A 58 4.07 6.24 19.66
CA VAL A 58 3.76 5.24 20.70
C VAL A 58 4.42 5.61 22.04
N SER A 59 5.62 6.17 22.01
CA SER A 59 6.39 6.60 23.20
C SER A 59 5.68 7.67 24.02
N VAL A 60 4.82 8.47 23.39
CA VAL A 60 4.00 9.47 24.09
C VAL A 60 2.94 8.80 24.99
N PHE A 61 2.48 7.61 24.62
CA PHE A 61 1.40 6.90 25.32
C PHE A 61 1.90 5.82 26.27
N THR A 62 3.06 5.21 25.98
CA THR A 62 3.63 4.18 26.86
C THR A 62 5.15 4.16 26.82
N ALA A 63 5.76 4.09 28.00
CA ALA A 63 7.20 3.88 28.15
C ALA A 63 7.60 2.44 27.78
N LYS A 64 6.75 1.46 28.11
CA LYS A 64 6.97 0.03 27.85
C LYS A 64 5.98 -0.46 26.81
N VAL A 65 6.48 -0.89 25.65
CA VAL A 65 5.65 -1.33 24.53
C VAL A 65 5.41 -2.82 24.66
N PRO A 66 4.15 -3.28 24.77
CA PRO A 66 3.85 -4.70 24.75
C PRO A 66 3.72 -5.22 23.31
N VAL A 67 4.07 -6.48 23.08
CA VAL A 67 4.05 -7.10 21.75
C VAL A 67 2.65 -7.07 21.11
N TRP A 68 1.59 -7.23 21.93
CA TRP A 68 0.22 -7.20 21.42
C TRP A 68 -0.16 -5.87 20.75
N LEU A 69 0.52 -4.77 21.10
CA LEU A 69 0.24 -3.44 20.54
C LEU A 69 0.45 -3.40 19.02
N VAL A 70 1.39 -4.19 18.50
CA VAL A 70 1.60 -4.36 17.05
C VAL A 70 0.32 -4.82 16.36
N PHE A 71 -0.33 -5.84 16.92
CA PHE A 71 -1.54 -6.41 16.36
C PHE A 71 -2.74 -5.49 16.55
N ALA A 72 -2.83 -4.79 17.68
CA ALA A 72 -3.90 -3.83 17.95
C ALA A 72 -3.83 -2.62 16.99
N VAL A 73 -2.66 -1.98 16.87
CA VAL A 73 -2.47 -0.84 15.97
C VAL A 73 -2.60 -1.27 14.51
N GLY A 74 -1.93 -2.35 14.12
CA GLY A 74 -2.01 -2.89 12.76
C GLY A 74 -3.44 -3.28 12.39
N GLY A 75 -4.16 -3.97 13.28
CA GLY A 75 -5.55 -4.36 13.10
C GLY A 75 -6.50 -3.18 13.00
N ALA A 76 -6.33 -2.16 13.85
CA ALA A 76 -7.13 -0.94 13.80
C ALA A 76 -6.95 -0.18 12.47
N VAL A 77 -5.70 -0.01 12.03
CA VAL A 77 -5.39 0.63 10.74
C VAL A 77 -5.92 -0.20 9.58
N TRP A 78 -5.87 -1.53 9.67
CA TRP A 78 -6.44 -2.42 8.66
C TRP A 78 -7.95 -2.28 8.56
N LEU A 79 -8.68 -2.30 9.70
CA LEU A 79 -10.13 -2.13 9.73
C LEU A 79 -10.54 -0.77 9.17
N MET A 80 -9.83 0.30 9.55
CA MET A 80 -10.05 1.64 9.03
C MET A 80 -9.85 1.68 7.50
N THR A 81 -8.75 1.10 7.01
CA THR A 81 -8.44 1.05 5.57
C THR A 81 -9.49 0.26 4.81
N ALA A 82 -9.93 -0.90 5.32
CA ALA A 82 -10.97 -1.72 4.71
C ALA A 82 -12.32 -0.99 4.66
N GLY A 83 -12.73 -0.36 5.76
CA GLY A 83 -13.98 0.41 5.82
C GLY A 83 -13.96 1.63 4.89
N LEU A 84 -12.87 2.38 4.87
CA LEU A 84 -12.70 3.52 3.98
C LEU A 84 -12.60 3.10 2.51
N PHE A 85 -11.97 1.96 2.22
CA PHE A 85 -11.95 1.40 0.86
C PHE A 85 -13.37 1.03 0.40
N ALA A 86 -14.16 0.34 1.23
CA ALA A 86 -15.54 0.00 0.90
C ALA A 86 -16.38 1.27 0.66
N GLN A 87 -16.17 2.31 1.48
CA GLN A 87 -16.80 3.61 1.28
C GLN A 87 -16.35 4.30 -0.02
N LEU A 88 -15.06 4.26 -0.33
CA LEU A 88 -14.50 4.81 -1.57
C LEU A 88 -15.08 4.09 -2.78
N PHE A 89 -15.16 2.75 -2.74
CA PHE A 89 -15.77 1.95 -3.79
C PHE A 89 -17.24 2.29 -3.98
N ARG A 90 -18.00 2.38 -2.90
CA ARG A 90 -19.41 2.81 -2.93
C ARG A 90 -19.58 4.18 -3.59
N ARG A 91 -18.72 5.15 -3.28
CA ARG A 91 -18.76 6.50 -3.87
C ARG A 91 -18.32 6.54 -5.33
N THR A 92 -17.38 5.69 -5.73
CA THR A 92 -16.76 5.74 -7.07
C THR A 92 -17.51 4.91 -8.10
N PHE A 93 -17.98 3.74 -7.70
CA PHE A 93 -18.61 2.75 -8.59
C PHE A 93 -20.04 2.40 -8.16
N GLY A 94 -20.29 2.32 -6.85
CA GLY A 94 -21.54 1.81 -6.28
C GLY A 94 -21.51 0.31 -6.01
N PHE A 95 -22.42 -0.17 -5.16
CA PHE A 95 -22.59 -1.59 -4.82
C PHE A 95 -23.82 -2.20 -5.51
N ASP A 96 -23.92 -2.01 -6.82
CA ASP A 96 -24.92 -2.70 -7.64
C ASP A 96 -24.36 -4.01 -8.20
N GLU A 97 -25.24 -4.85 -8.75
CA GLU A 97 -24.85 -6.15 -9.34
C GLU A 97 -23.88 -5.99 -10.52
N LYS A 98 -23.86 -4.82 -11.18
CA LYS A 98 -22.98 -4.54 -12.33
C LYS A 98 -21.53 -4.33 -11.90
N ASN A 99 -21.31 -3.70 -10.74
CA ASN A 99 -19.98 -3.40 -10.21
C ASN A 99 -19.48 -4.42 -9.19
N LEU A 100 -20.32 -5.36 -8.76
CA LEU A 100 -19.92 -6.40 -7.80
C LEU A 100 -18.73 -7.26 -8.29
N PRO A 101 -18.62 -7.66 -9.57
CA PRO A 101 -17.42 -8.35 -10.06
C PRO A 101 -16.14 -7.52 -9.89
N LEU A 102 -16.20 -6.21 -10.15
CA LEU A 102 -15.08 -5.29 -9.95
C LEU A 102 -14.66 -5.26 -8.48
N PHE A 103 -15.63 -5.17 -7.57
CA PHE A 103 -15.35 -5.21 -6.13
C PHE A 103 -14.67 -6.52 -5.71
N VAL A 104 -15.14 -7.66 -6.22
CA VAL A 104 -14.52 -8.97 -5.95
C VAL A 104 -13.08 -9.01 -6.44
N PHE A 105 -12.78 -8.53 -7.65
CA PHE A 105 -11.41 -8.52 -8.15
C PHE A 105 -10.47 -7.59 -7.38
N MET A 106 -10.97 -6.51 -6.77
CA MET A 106 -10.15 -5.60 -5.98
C MET A 106 -10.03 -6.06 -4.51
N ALA A 107 -11.16 -6.19 -3.80
CA ALA A 107 -11.18 -6.55 -2.39
C ALA A 107 -10.83 -8.04 -2.14
N GLY A 108 -11.15 -8.90 -3.10
CA GLY A 108 -10.76 -10.31 -3.13
C GLY A 108 -9.36 -10.55 -3.69
N SER A 109 -8.65 -9.51 -4.14
CA SER A 109 -7.29 -9.67 -4.63
C SER A 109 -6.35 -10.19 -3.53
N PRO A 110 -5.49 -11.19 -3.81
CA PRO A 110 -4.41 -11.55 -2.89
C PRO A 110 -3.39 -10.41 -2.71
N PHE A 111 -3.38 -9.40 -3.59
CA PHE A 111 -2.48 -8.24 -3.51
C PHE A 111 -2.92 -7.18 -2.50
N PHE A 112 -4.20 -7.14 -2.10
CA PHE A 112 -4.74 -6.01 -1.35
C PHE A 112 -4.99 -6.31 0.13
N LEU A 113 -6.25 -6.35 0.58
CA LEU A 113 -6.61 -6.47 2.00
C LEU A 113 -6.02 -7.73 2.64
N LYS A 114 -5.99 -8.83 1.89
CA LYS A 114 -5.37 -10.09 2.29
C LYS A 114 -3.86 -9.95 2.53
N ASN A 115 -3.15 -9.28 1.62
CA ASN A 115 -1.74 -9.00 1.80
C ASN A 115 -1.48 -8.13 3.04
N PHE A 116 -2.25 -7.07 3.26
CA PHE A 116 -2.10 -6.23 4.46
C PHE A 116 -2.44 -6.96 5.75
N MET A 117 -3.35 -7.93 5.72
CA MET A 117 -3.62 -8.79 6.88
C MET A 117 -2.41 -9.69 7.18
N HIS A 118 -1.80 -10.25 6.15
CA HIS A 118 -0.59 -11.05 6.31
C HIS A 118 0.63 -10.22 6.76
N THR A 119 0.75 -8.99 6.26
CA THR A 119 1.81 -8.04 6.65
C THR A 119 1.39 -7.15 7.83
N LEU A 120 0.45 -7.59 8.68
CA LEU A 120 -0.03 -6.81 9.81
C LEU A 120 1.13 -6.23 10.66
N GLY A 121 1.05 -4.92 10.94
CA GLY A 121 2.08 -4.16 11.61
C GLY A 121 3.16 -3.56 10.69
N HIS A 122 3.20 -3.94 9.41
CA HIS A 122 4.04 -3.24 8.43
C HIS A 122 3.44 -1.91 8.01
N PHE A 123 4.30 -1.00 7.58
CA PHE A 123 3.96 0.40 7.38
C PHE A 123 3.40 0.76 6.00
N ASP A 124 3.25 -0.22 5.10
CA ASP A 124 2.74 0.05 3.75
C ASP A 124 1.29 0.52 3.76
N ILE A 125 0.49 -0.04 4.68
CA ILE A 125 -0.95 0.20 4.77
C ILE A 125 -1.28 1.68 5.00
N TYR A 126 -0.40 2.43 5.68
CA TYR A 126 -0.56 3.88 5.86
C TYR A 126 -0.54 4.64 4.53
N GLY A 127 0.29 4.20 3.58
CA GLY A 127 0.33 4.78 2.24
C GLY A 127 -0.99 4.57 1.49
N CYS A 128 -1.55 3.36 1.59
CA CYS A 128 -2.87 3.06 1.05
C CYS A 128 -3.98 3.87 1.73
N LEU A 129 -3.97 3.91 3.07
CA LEU A 129 -4.94 4.66 3.89
C LEU A 129 -4.95 6.15 3.49
N PHE A 130 -3.79 6.78 3.42
CA PHE A 130 -3.67 8.20 3.06
C PHE A 130 -4.13 8.48 1.63
N ALA A 131 -3.80 7.60 0.68
CA ALA A 131 -4.31 7.71 -0.68
C ALA A 131 -5.85 7.58 -0.74
N ILE A 132 -6.44 6.65 0.01
CA ILE A 132 -7.90 6.51 0.11
C ILE A 132 -8.53 7.77 0.72
N CYS A 133 -7.95 8.33 1.78
CA CYS A 133 -8.41 9.59 2.39
C CYS A 133 -8.41 10.72 1.36
N LEU A 134 -7.33 10.88 0.60
CA LEU A 134 -7.25 11.89 -0.47
C LEU A 134 -8.27 11.63 -1.59
N LEU A 135 -8.57 10.38 -1.92
CA LEU A 135 -9.59 10.05 -2.90
C LEU A 135 -11.02 10.37 -2.41
N LEU A 136 -11.28 10.25 -1.11
CA LEU A 136 -12.56 10.54 -0.49
C LEU A 136 -12.81 12.05 -0.28
N LEU A 137 -11.74 12.84 -0.16
CA LEU A 137 -11.81 14.28 0.04
C LEU A 137 -12.07 15.05 -1.27
N PRO A 138 -12.75 16.22 -1.21
CA PRO A 138 -12.95 17.07 -2.37
C PRO A 138 -11.67 17.82 -2.75
N ALA A 139 -11.19 17.60 -3.98
CA ALA A 139 -9.99 18.25 -4.53
C ALA A 139 -10.31 19.63 -5.13
N ARG A 140 -10.76 20.57 -4.29
CA ARG A 140 -11.25 21.90 -4.73
C ARG A 140 -10.36 23.08 -4.35
N SER A 141 -9.32 22.88 -3.56
CA SER A 141 -8.48 23.97 -3.04
C SER A 141 -7.01 23.59 -2.93
N LEU A 142 -6.15 24.59 -2.75
CA LEU A 142 -4.72 24.39 -2.46
C LEU A 142 -4.48 23.57 -1.19
N GLY A 143 -5.42 23.62 -0.23
CA GLY A 143 -5.37 22.78 0.96
C GLY A 143 -5.31 21.29 0.64
N TYR A 144 -5.89 20.85 -0.49
CA TYR A 144 -5.80 19.46 -0.95
C TYR A 144 -4.36 19.08 -1.33
N VAL A 145 -3.66 19.97 -2.05
CA VAL A 145 -2.25 19.78 -2.46
C VAL A 145 -1.34 19.77 -1.24
N LEU A 146 -1.53 20.73 -0.33
CA LEU A 146 -0.76 20.82 0.92
C LEU A 146 -0.98 19.59 1.81
N LEU A 147 -2.22 19.12 1.93
CA LEU A 147 -2.53 17.89 2.67
C LEU A 147 -1.84 16.68 2.05
N ALA A 148 -1.84 16.55 0.72
CA ALA A 148 -1.12 15.47 0.04
C ALA A 148 0.40 15.54 0.28
N GLY A 149 0.98 16.74 0.28
CA GLY A 149 2.38 16.97 0.65
C GLY A 149 2.67 16.57 2.09
N LEU A 150 1.83 16.99 3.04
CA LEU A 150 1.95 16.65 4.46
C LEU A 150 1.85 15.14 4.69
N LEU A 151 0.84 14.48 4.12
CA LEU A 151 0.67 13.03 4.21
C LEU A 151 1.89 12.29 3.61
N SER A 152 2.42 12.78 2.49
CA SER A 152 3.65 12.23 1.90
C SER A 152 4.85 12.40 2.83
N ALA A 153 5.02 13.57 3.45
CA ALA A 153 6.08 13.82 4.42
C ALA A 153 5.97 12.88 5.64
N VAL A 154 4.76 12.68 6.17
CA VAL A 154 4.49 11.71 7.24
C VAL A 154 4.89 10.30 6.78
N LEU A 155 4.54 9.89 5.55
CA LEU A 155 4.95 8.58 5.03
C LEU A 155 6.46 8.42 4.95
N ILE A 156 7.21 9.44 4.55
CA ILE A 156 8.69 9.39 4.54
C ILE A 156 9.24 9.18 5.96
N LEU A 157 8.69 9.87 6.95
CA LEU A 157 9.09 9.73 8.36
C LEU A 157 8.72 8.37 8.96
N ILE A 158 7.57 7.81 8.56
CA ILE A 158 7.17 6.44 8.90
C ILE A 158 8.13 5.44 8.23
N HIS A 159 8.38 5.61 6.93
CA HIS A 159 9.26 4.76 6.16
C HIS A 159 9.66 5.41 4.83
N HIS A 160 10.93 5.82 4.70
CA HIS A 160 11.43 6.57 3.52
C HIS A 160 11.19 5.89 2.16
N ILE A 161 11.09 4.55 2.11
CA ILE A 161 10.74 3.80 0.87
C ILE A 161 9.42 4.24 0.24
N HIS A 162 8.52 4.87 1.02
CA HIS A 162 7.29 5.44 0.48
C HIS A 162 7.52 6.45 -0.65
N LEU A 163 8.72 7.05 -0.73
CA LEU A 163 9.12 7.90 -1.88
C LEU A 163 8.97 7.17 -3.21
N LEU A 164 9.29 5.87 -3.27
CA LEU A 164 9.19 5.05 -4.48
C LEU A 164 7.85 4.29 -4.57
N MET A 165 7.12 4.18 -3.45
CA MET A 165 5.92 3.36 -3.32
C MET A 165 4.62 4.20 -3.44
N TYR A 166 4.12 4.77 -2.34
CA TYR A 166 2.83 5.48 -2.33
C TYR A 166 2.92 6.97 -2.64
N VAL A 167 4.06 7.63 -2.42
CA VAL A 167 4.21 9.07 -2.73
C VAL A 167 3.98 9.36 -4.22
N PRO A 168 4.51 8.57 -5.18
CA PRO A 168 4.21 8.75 -6.60
C PRO A 168 2.72 8.57 -6.90
N THR A 169 2.06 7.62 -6.24
CA THR A 169 0.62 7.39 -6.39
C THR A 169 -0.20 8.55 -5.84
N ILE A 170 0.18 9.11 -4.70
CA ILE A 170 -0.42 10.31 -4.11
C ILE A 170 -0.25 11.50 -5.06
N ALA A 171 0.95 11.70 -5.62
CA ALA A 171 1.20 12.75 -6.60
C ALA A 171 0.32 12.58 -7.85
N VAL A 172 0.17 11.35 -8.36
CA VAL A 172 -0.76 11.05 -9.46
C VAL A 172 -2.20 11.38 -9.08
N ILE A 173 -2.66 10.99 -7.89
CA ILE A 173 -4.00 11.34 -7.41
C ILE A 173 -4.20 12.86 -7.40
N VAL A 174 -3.21 13.63 -6.93
CA VAL A 174 -3.25 15.10 -6.96
C VAL A 174 -3.32 15.64 -8.40
N VAL A 175 -2.50 15.12 -9.30
CA VAL A 175 -2.54 15.50 -10.73
C VAL A 175 -3.93 15.26 -11.30
N LEU A 176 -4.46 14.04 -11.15
CA LEU A 176 -5.75 13.67 -11.75
C LEU A 176 -6.93 14.40 -11.10
N ARG A 177 -6.95 14.53 -9.78
CA ARG A 177 -8.11 15.06 -9.03
C ARG A 177 -8.11 16.57 -8.93
N TYR A 178 -6.94 17.21 -8.87
CA TYR A 178 -6.81 18.64 -8.68
C TYR A 178 -6.35 19.34 -9.97
N TYR A 179 -5.14 19.05 -10.47
CA TYR A 179 -4.57 19.83 -11.58
C TYR A 179 -5.31 19.64 -12.91
N LEU A 180 -5.71 18.41 -13.26
CA LEU A 180 -6.49 18.18 -14.48
C LEU A 180 -7.90 18.77 -14.42
N MET A 181 -8.46 18.92 -13.22
CA MET A 181 -9.83 19.42 -13.04
C MET A 181 -9.90 20.94 -12.86
N GLN A 182 -8.91 21.54 -12.20
CA GLN A 182 -8.87 22.96 -11.88
C GLN A 182 -7.96 23.77 -12.83
N GLY A 183 -7.16 23.09 -13.64
CA GLY A 183 -6.10 23.71 -14.44
C GLY A 183 -4.88 24.09 -13.61
N VAL A 184 -3.84 24.55 -14.32
CA VAL A 184 -2.57 24.98 -13.72
C VAL A 184 -2.47 26.50 -13.81
N ASN A 185 -2.22 27.15 -12.68
CA ASN A 185 -1.91 28.57 -12.59
C ASN A 185 -0.61 28.76 -11.78
N ARG A 186 -0.05 29.97 -11.79
CA ARG A 186 1.24 30.23 -11.14
C ARG A 186 1.24 29.88 -9.65
N GLN A 187 0.15 30.20 -8.95
CA GLN A 187 0.04 29.96 -7.51
C GLN A 187 -0.01 28.47 -7.19
N ASN A 188 -0.88 27.71 -7.86
CA ASN A 188 -1.04 26.28 -7.59
C ASN A 188 0.16 25.46 -8.09
N ALA A 189 0.85 25.92 -9.13
CA ALA A 189 2.11 25.35 -9.57
C ALA A 189 3.21 25.59 -8.51
N ALA A 190 3.34 26.81 -8.00
CA ALA A 190 4.33 27.13 -6.96
C ALA A 190 4.11 26.30 -5.70
N VAL A 191 2.87 26.17 -5.22
CA VAL A 191 2.54 25.35 -4.05
C VAL A 191 2.84 23.86 -4.31
N GLY A 192 2.52 23.33 -5.48
CA GLY A 192 2.84 21.96 -5.85
C GLY A 192 4.34 21.69 -5.88
N ILE A 193 5.10 22.57 -6.53
CA ILE A 193 6.57 22.49 -6.61
C ILE A 193 7.19 22.58 -5.22
N ALA A 194 6.76 23.55 -4.40
CA ALA A 194 7.26 23.69 -3.04
C ALA A 194 6.95 22.46 -2.18
N SER A 195 5.76 21.87 -2.32
CA SER A 195 5.37 20.65 -1.60
C SER A 195 6.24 19.45 -2.01
N LEU A 196 6.48 19.28 -3.31
CA LEU A 196 7.36 18.23 -3.84
C LEU A 196 8.81 18.42 -3.37
N ALA A 197 9.32 19.66 -3.43
CA ALA A 197 10.66 19.99 -2.97
C ALA A 197 10.83 19.70 -1.48
N ALA A 198 9.84 20.06 -0.64
CA ALA A 198 9.86 19.78 0.79
C ALA A 198 9.90 18.26 1.08
N VAL A 199 9.07 17.47 0.38
CA VAL A 199 9.08 16.00 0.52
C VAL A 199 10.42 15.41 0.04
N GLY A 200 10.98 15.93 -1.04
CA GLY A 200 12.29 15.51 -1.56
C GLY A 200 13.44 15.81 -0.60
N VAL A 201 13.50 17.02 -0.05
CA VAL A 201 14.49 17.42 0.97
C VAL A 201 14.36 16.54 2.21
N LEU A 202 13.13 16.29 2.68
CA LEU A 202 12.88 15.41 3.82
C LEU A 202 13.34 13.97 3.56
N PHE A 203 13.13 13.45 2.35
CA PHE A 203 13.65 12.14 1.97
C PHE A 203 15.18 12.11 1.98
N ILE A 204 15.85 13.12 1.42
CA ILE A 204 17.31 13.22 1.45
C ILE A 204 17.80 13.26 2.90
N ALA A 205 17.15 14.04 3.76
CA ALA A 205 17.44 14.06 5.19
C ALA A 205 17.28 12.66 5.83
N ALA A 206 16.15 11.99 5.61
CA ALA A 206 15.88 10.66 6.16
C ALA A 206 16.85 9.59 5.64
N GLN A 207 17.23 9.65 4.36
CA GLN A 207 18.08 8.64 3.74
C GLN A 207 19.55 8.77 4.13
N PHE A 208 20.08 9.99 4.15
CA PHE A 208 21.51 10.23 4.34
C PHE A 208 21.89 10.68 5.75
N TYR A 209 20.94 11.29 6.48
CA TYR A 209 21.18 11.78 7.85
C TYR A 209 20.33 11.05 8.90
N GLY A 210 19.48 10.10 8.48
CA GLY A 210 18.65 9.30 9.39
C GLY A 210 19.26 7.96 9.82
N ALA A 211 20.56 7.74 9.62
CA ALA A 211 21.24 6.55 10.14
C ALA A 211 21.48 6.66 11.65
N MET A 212 21.51 5.54 12.36
CA MET A 212 21.74 5.54 13.80
C MET A 212 23.20 5.90 14.12
N ALA A 213 23.42 6.89 14.98
CA ALA A 213 24.74 7.43 15.28
C ALA A 213 25.47 6.71 16.42
N VAL A 214 24.73 6.00 17.29
CA VAL A 214 25.28 5.23 18.41
C VAL A 214 25.60 3.79 18.01
N PRO A 215 26.50 3.06 18.71
CA PRO A 215 26.75 1.65 18.46
C PRO A 215 25.49 0.78 18.53
N GLU A 216 25.43 -0.29 17.73
CA GLU A 216 24.26 -1.19 17.66
C GLU A 216 23.91 -1.80 19.02
N THR A 217 24.91 -2.10 19.85
CA THR A 217 24.70 -2.64 21.20
C THR A 217 23.98 -1.65 22.12
N GLU A 218 24.32 -0.37 22.05
CA GLU A 218 23.66 0.70 22.83
C GLU A 218 22.23 0.90 22.35
N PHE A 219 22.02 0.92 21.04
CA PHE A 219 20.70 1.00 20.45
C PHE A 219 19.81 -0.19 20.85
N VAL A 220 20.31 -1.42 20.72
CA VAL A 220 19.57 -2.62 21.12
C VAL A 220 19.27 -2.61 22.62
N ALA A 221 20.20 -2.17 23.47
CA ALA A 221 19.96 -2.03 24.90
C ALA A 221 18.83 -1.04 25.21
N HIS A 222 18.80 0.11 24.53
CA HIS A 222 17.67 1.06 24.62
C HIS A 222 16.34 0.40 24.22
N LEU A 223 16.31 -0.29 23.08
CA LEU A 223 15.10 -0.99 22.62
C LEU A 223 14.64 -2.07 23.59
N GLN A 224 15.56 -2.87 24.15
CA GLN A 224 15.25 -3.83 25.22
C GLN A 224 14.66 -3.13 26.45
N GLY A 225 15.23 -1.98 26.82
CA GLY A 225 14.71 -1.11 27.88
C GLY A 225 13.30 -0.61 27.61
N ARG A 226 12.83 -0.61 26.36
CA ARG A 226 11.46 -0.23 25.99
C ARG A 226 10.49 -1.40 25.86
N MET A 227 10.97 -2.64 25.84
CA MET A 227 10.11 -3.81 25.76
C MET A 227 9.36 -4.04 27.07
N ALA A 228 8.07 -4.40 26.99
CA ALA A 228 7.32 -4.86 28.15
C ALA A 228 7.85 -6.21 28.68
N ASP A 229 8.39 -7.05 27.78
CA ASP A 229 9.08 -8.31 28.12
C ASP A 229 10.50 -8.31 27.52
N PRO A 230 11.52 -7.89 28.29
CA PRO A 230 12.91 -7.85 27.82
C PRO A 230 13.55 -9.23 27.56
N SER A 231 12.94 -10.33 28.03
CA SER A 231 13.48 -11.68 27.83
C SER A 231 13.43 -12.12 26.36
N ARG A 232 12.54 -11.49 25.57
CA ARG A 232 12.30 -11.76 24.14
C ARG A 232 13.28 -11.03 23.22
N ALA A 233 14.58 -11.16 23.50
CA ALA A 233 15.64 -10.53 22.69
C ALA A 233 15.63 -11.02 21.23
N ASP A 234 15.05 -12.19 20.95
CA ASP A 234 14.82 -12.72 19.60
C ASP A 234 14.05 -11.73 18.70
N LEU A 235 13.15 -10.93 19.29
CA LEU A 235 12.35 -9.93 18.58
C LEU A 235 13.18 -8.74 18.09
N LEU A 236 14.41 -8.56 18.57
CA LEU A 236 15.31 -7.47 18.17
C LEU A 236 16.35 -7.88 17.12
N SER A 237 16.27 -9.11 16.60
CA SER A 237 17.21 -9.68 15.61
C SER A 237 17.36 -8.87 14.32
N PHE A 238 16.42 -7.95 14.04
CA PHE A 238 16.45 -7.05 12.88
C PHE A 238 16.91 -5.61 13.20
N GLY A 239 17.52 -5.36 14.38
CA GLY A 239 18.04 -4.05 14.78
C GLY A 239 19.02 -3.45 13.78
N TYR A 240 19.81 -4.30 13.09
CA TYR A 240 20.77 -3.91 12.07
C TYR A 240 20.20 -3.07 10.91
N ILE A 241 18.88 -3.11 10.66
CA ILE A 241 18.23 -2.35 9.56
C ILE A 241 18.44 -0.83 9.68
N TRP A 242 18.61 -0.32 10.91
CA TRP A 242 18.89 1.12 11.14
C TRP A 242 20.32 1.53 10.82
N TYR A 243 21.22 0.56 10.65
CA TYR A 243 22.63 0.74 10.31
C TYR A 243 22.96 0.36 8.87
N GLN A 244 22.08 -0.41 8.21
CA GLN A 244 22.37 -0.94 6.90
C GLN A 244 22.46 0.18 5.84
N PRO A 245 23.59 0.29 5.12
CA PRO A 245 23.74 1.22 4.01
C PRO A 245 23.02 0.70 2.76
N LEU A 246 22.61 1.62 1.89
CA LEU A 246 21.92 1.30 0.63
C LEU A 246 22.74 0.34 -0.25
N THR A 247 24.07 0.49 -0.28
CA THR A 247 24.96 -0.40 -1.05
C THR A 247 24.84 -1.86 -0.62
N LYS A 248 24.70 -2.11 0.68
CA LYS A 248 24.49 -3.45 1.22
C LYS A 248 23.08 -3.96 0.90
N GLU A 249 22.04 -3.12 1.00
CA GLU A 249 20.67 -3.51 0.59
C GLU A 249 20.62 -3.94 -0.89
N ILE A 250 21.29 -3.19 -1.77
CA ILE A 250 21.41 -3.55 -3.18
C ILE A 250 22.15 -4.88 -3.31
N LEU A 251 23.34 -5.03 -2.73
CA LEU A 251 24.12 -6.26 -2.83
C LEU A 251 23.32 -7.49 -2.37
N ASP A 252 22.69 -7.42 -1.19
CA ASP A 252 21.85 -8.49 -0.64
C ASP A 252 20.67 -8.81 -1.58
N THR A 253 20.09 -7.80 -2.23
CA THR A 253 19.00 -7.96 -3.19
C THR A 253 19.43 -8.73 -4.42
N TRP A 254 20.58 -8.37 -4.99
CA TRP A 254 21.11 -9.05 -6.18
C TRP A 254 21.59 -10.47 -5.88
N GLN A 255 22.11 -10.73 -4.67
CA GLN A 255 22.44 -12.08 -4.22
C GLN A 255 21.20 -12.98 -4.08
N ARG A 256 20.06 -12.41 -3.67
CA ARG A 256 18.78 -13.13 -3.55
C ARG A 256 18.00 -13.22 -4.86
N LEU A 257 18.38 -12.45 -5.87
CA LEU A 257 17.68 -12.37 -7.15
C LEU A 257 17.42 -13.75 -7.77
N PRO A 258 18.39 -14.69 -7.90
CA PRO A 258 18.14 -15.98 -8.51
C PRO A 258 17.00 -16.78 -7.85
N HIS A 259 16.93 -16.74 -6.51
CA HIS A 259 15.85 -17.38 -5.77
C HIS A 259 14.51 -16.67 -6.00
N ASN A 260 14.52 -15.34 -5.98
CA ASN A 260 13.31 -14.54 -6.17
C ASN A 260 12.76 -14.60 -7.60
N LEU A 261 13.61 -14.84 -8.61
CA LEU A 261 13.18 -15.02 -10.01
C LEU A 261 12.22 -16.21 -10.16
N LEU A 262 12.32 -17.22 -9.29
CA LEU A 262 11.38 -18.36 -9.26
C LEU A 262 9.94 -17.94 -8.94
N GLY A 263 9.76 -16.77 -8.31
CA GLY A 263 8.44 -16.20 -8.05
C GLY A 263 7.80 -15.52 -9.26
N ILE A 264 8.56 -15.17 -10.31
CA ILE A 264 8.05 -14.43 -11.47
C ILE A 264 6.86 -15.13 -12.15
N PRO A 265 6.89 -16.45 -12.43
CA PRO A 265 5.74 -17.11 -13.05
C PRO A 265 4.47 -17.01 -12.20
N VAL A 266 4.61 -17.10 -10.87
CA VAL A 266 3.49 -16.98 -9.93
C VAL A 266 2.93 -15.56 -9.97
N PHE A 267 3.80 -14.56 -9.89
CA PHE A 267 3.44 -13.15 -9.99
C PHE A 267 2.76 -12.80 -11.32
N ALA A 268 3.30 -13.27 -12.44
CA ALA A 268 2.73 -13.08 -13.76
C ALA A 268 1.35 -13.74 -13.87
N PHE A 269 1.20 -14.96 -13.35
CA PHE A 269 -0.09 -15.65 -13.30
C PHE A 269 -1.11 -14.89 -12.44
N LEU A 270 -0.72 -14.43 -11.25
CA LEU A 270 -1.59 -13.65 -10.38
C LEU A 270 -2.02 -12.33 -11.04
N ILE A 271 -1.10 -11.61 -11.71
CA ILE A 271 -1.44 -10.42 -12.49
C ILE A 271 -2.41 -10.78 -13.62
N TRP A 272 -2.16 -11.87 -14.33
CA TRP A 272 -3.00 -12.33 -15.44
C TRP A 272 -4.42 -12.72 -14.99
N LEU A 273 -4.58 -13.29 -13.80
CA LEU A 273 -5.90 -13.57 -13.22
C LEU A 273 -6.74 -12.30 -13.02
N HIS A 274 -6.10 -11.13 -12.93
CA HIS A 274 -6.76 -9.82 -12.86
C HIS A 274 -7.00 -9.21 -14.26
N ALA A 275 -6.84 -9.94 -15.35
CA ALA A 275 -7.09 -9.44 -16.71
C ALA A 275 -8.45 -8.75 -16.88
N PRO A 276 -9.58 -9.22 -16.30
CA PRO A 276 -10.86 -8.49 -16.37
C PRO A 276 -10.79 -7.09 -15.75
N LEU A 277 -10.05 -6.94 -14.64
CA LEU A 277 -9.81 -5.66 -13.97
C LEU A 277 -8.94 -4.74 -14.83
N TRP A 278 -7.86 -5.25 -15.42
CA TRP A 278 -6.97 -4.47 -16.30
C TRP A 278 -7.67 -4.04 -17.58
N GLN A 279 -8.52 -4.90 -18.14
CA GLN A 279 -9.34 -4.56 -19.29
C GLN A 279 -10.36 -3.46 -18.95
N TYR A 280 -10.98 -3.53 -17.77
CA TYR A 280 -11.85 -2.46 -17.28
C TYR A 280 -11.08 -1.14 -17.09
N PHE A 281 -9.88 -1.20 -16.51
CA PHE A 281 -9.04 -0.03 -16.32
C PHE A 281 -8.65 0.62 -17.65
N ARG A 282 -8.22 -0.16 -18.64
CA ARG A 282 -7.95 0.32 -20.00
C ARG A 282 -9.19 0.99 -20.61
N ASN A 283 -10.35 0.34 -20.50
CA ASN A 283 -11.60 0.91 -21.00
C ASN A 283 -11.94 2.24 -20.33
N LEU A 284 -11.69 2.42 -19.03
CA LEU A 284 -11.88 3.70 -18.36
C LEU A 284 -11.02 4.81 -18.97
N ILE A 285 -9.77 4.50 -19.32
CA ILE A 285 -8.86 5.44 -19.97
C ILE A 285 -9.37 5.78 -21.37
N ASP A 286 -9.74 4.78 -22.16
CA ASP A 286 -10.19 4.94 -23.55
C ASP A 286 -11.46 5.82 -23.67
N VAL A 287 -12.31 5.83 -22.63
CA VAL A 287 -13.55 6.63 -22.62
C VAL A 287 -13.41 8.01 -21.98
N LEU A 288 -12.22 8.43 -21.52
CA LEU A 288 -12.03 9.79 -20.99
C LEU A 288 -12.38 10.84 -22.05
N SER A 289 -13.01 11.95 -21.67
CA SER A 289 -13.47 12.96 -22.65
C SER A 289 -12.35 13.79 -23.27
N ASN A 290 -11.23 13.93 -22.56
CA ASN A 290 -10.10 14.77 -22.96
C ASN A 290 -8.89 13.93 -23.36
N ASP A 291 -8.33 14.18 -24.55
CA ASP A 291 -7.15 13.48 -25.08
C ASP A 291 -5.90 13.66 -24.22
N ALA A 292 -5.74 14.83 -23.59
CA ALA A 292 -4.65 15.05 -22.65
C ALA A 292 -4.76 14.10 -21.45
N HIS A 293 -5.97 13.89 -20.92
CA HIS A 293 -6.18 12.95 -19.81
C HIS A 293 -5.86 11.51 -20.24
N ARG A 294 -6.23 11.13 -21.47
CA ARG A 294 -5.90 9.81 -22.05
C ARG A 294 -4.40 9.54 -22.19
N ARG A 295 -3.58 10.59 -22.33
CA ARG A 295 -2.10 10.48 -22.40
C ARG A 295 -1.45 10.55 -21.02
N ILE A 296 -1.94 11.45 -20.16
CA ILE A 296 -1.38 11.68 -18.83
C ILE A 296 -1.59 10.47 -17.92
N VAL A 297 -2.75 9.79 -17.99
CA VAL A 297 -3.02 8.63 -17.14
C VAL A 297 -2.05 7.46 -17.41
N PRO A 298 -1.84 6.98 -18.65
CA PRO A 298 -0.82 5.97 -18.93
C PRO A 298 0.59 6.42 -18.54
N ALA A 299 0.97 7.68 -18.80
CA ALA A 299 2.28 8.20 -18.41
C ALA A 299 2.48 8.16 -16.88
N ALA A 300 1.44 8.51 -16.11
CA ALA A 300 1.43 8.39 -14.67
C ALA A 300 1.56 6.93 -14.19
N ILE A 301 0.85 6.00 -14.83
CA ILE A 301 0.95 4.55 -14.51
C ILE A 301 2.37 4.03 -14.78
N ILE A 302 2.98 4.45 -15.90
CA ILE A 302 4.36 4.10 -16.24
C ILE A 302 5.32 4.65 -15.18
N LEU A 303 5.18 5.92 -14.80
CA LEU A 303 6.03 6.54 -13.77
C LEU A 303 5.94 5.82 -12.43
N VAL A 304 4.73 5.51 -11.96
CA VAL A 304 4.54 4.74 -10.71
C VAL A 304 5.17 3.36 -10.84
N SER A 305 4.96 2.67 -11.97
CA SER A 305 5.54 1.34 -12.21
C SER A 305 7.07 1.35 -12.27
N LEU A 306 7.68 2.40 -12.84
CA LEU A 306 9.14 2.60 -12.83
C LEU A 306 9.67 2.74 -11.39
N GLY A 307 8.95 3.43 -10.50
CA GLY A 307 9.31 3.50 -9.08
C GLY A 307 9.39 2.12 -8.42
N TYR A 308 8.42 1.25 -8.71
CA TYR A 308 8.45 -0.14 -8.24
C TYR A 308 9.55 -0.98 -8.89
N LEU A 309 9.87 -0.74 -10.17
CA LEU A 309 11.02 -1.39 -10.82
C LEU A 309 12.35 -1.02 -10.15
N ILE A 310 12.52 0.25 -9.77
CA ILE A 310 13.67 0.67 -8.97
C ILE A 310 13.66 -0.09 -7.64
N MET A 311 12.53 -0.15 -6.93
CA MET A 311 12.43 -0.90 -5.67
C MET A 311 12.81 -2.38 -5.83
N PHE A 312 12.36 -3.06 -6.89
CA PHE A 312 12.77 -4.44 -7.19
C PHE A 312 14.28 -4.57 -7.40
N ALA A 313 14.95 -3.56 -7.94
CA ALA A 313 16.40 -3.59 -8.14
C ALA A 313 17.21 -3.32 -6.87
N ILE A 314 16.60 -2.70 -5.84
CA ILE A 314 17.31 -2.26 -4.62
C ILE A 314 16.87 -2.97 -3.33
N VAL A 315 15.69 -3.59 -3.29
CA VAL A 315 15.16 -4.30 -2.10
C VAL A 315 14.47 -5.62 -2.45
N PHE A 316 14.91 -6.72 -1.82
CA PHE A 316 14.55 -8.11 -2.14
C PHE A 316 13.10 -8.57 -1.87
N ASP A 317 12.24 -7.78 -1.22
CA ASP A 317 10.89 -8.22 -0.81
C ASP A 317 9.84 -8.11 -1.94
N TYR A 318 10.02 -8.92 -2.99
CA TYR A 318 9.28 -8.75 -4.24
C TYR A 318 7.78 -8.98 -4.10
N SER A 319 7.35 -9.92 -3.25
CA SER A 319 5.92 -10.19 -3.05
C SER A 319 5.18 -9.00 -2.41
N ARG A 320 5.87 -8.27 -1.52
CA ARG A 320 5.34 -7.06 -0.88
C ARG A 320 5.29 -5.93 -1.89
N TRP A 321 6.31 -5.78 -2.73
CA TRP A 321 6.38 -4.72 -3.74
C TRP A 321 5.37 -4.90 -4.87
N ILE A 322 5.20 -6.12 -5.39
CA ILE A 322 4.18 -6.38 -6.41
C ILE A 322 2.76 -6.19 -5.87
N SER A 323 2.52 -6.56 -4.62
CA SER A 323 1.22 -6.37 -3.97
C SER A 323 0.90 -4.89 -3.82
N ASN A 324 1.85 -4.10 -3.31
CA ASN A 324 1.67 -2.65 -3.19
C ASN A 324 1.56 -1.97 -4.57
N TRP A 325 2.29 -2.43 -5.59
CA TRP A 325 2.14 -1.94 -6.97
C TRP A 325 0.70 -2.13 -7.47
N ALA A 326 0.14 -3.33 -7.32
CA ALA A 326 -1.24 -3.60 -7.71
C ALA A 326 -2.24 -2.72 -6.94
N VAL A 327 -2.04 -2.52 -5.64
CA VAL A 327 -2.86 -1.60 -4.81
C VAL A 327 -2.76 -0.16 -5.31
N CYS A 328 -1.56 0.32 -5.65
CA CYS A 328 -1.38 1.63 -6.28
C CYS A 328 -2.18 1.76 -7.58
N LEU A 329 -2.18 0.73 -8.43
CA LEU A 329 -3.01 0.72 -9.64
C LEU A 329 -4.50 0.73 -9.32
N PHE A 330 -4.95 0.03 -8.28
CA PHE A 330 -6.34 0.07 -7.83
C PHE A 330 -6.76 1.49 -7.41
N LEU A 331 -5.89 2.20 -6.68
CA LEU A 331 -6.12 3.57 -6.24
C LEU A 331 -6.13 4.56 -7.42
N ILE A 332 -5.22 4.39 -8.39
CA ILE A 332 -5.22 5.21 -9.62
C ILE A 332 -6.49 4.93 -10.43
N LEU A 333 -6.96 3.69 -10.50
CA LEU A 333 -8.21 3.32 -11.17
C LEU A 333 -9.40 4.10 -10.57
N HIS A 334 -9.48 4.24 -9.24
CA HIS A 334 -10.46 5.13 -8.61
C HIS A 334 -10.32 6.60 -9.05
N ALA A 335 -9.10 7.13 -9.07
CA ALA A 335 -8.86 8.51 -9.49
C ALA A 335 -9.29 8.74 -10.95
N VAL A 336 -8.98 7.79 -11.84
CA VAL A 336 -9.32 7.84 -13.27
C VAL A 336 -10.83 7.76 -13.48
N LYS A 337 -11.54 6.91 -12.72
CA LYS A 337 -13.01 6.84 -12.79
C LYS A 337 -13.69 8.18 -12.43
N MET A 338 -13.04 9.02 -11.64
CA MET A 338 -13.55 10.33 -11.24
C MET A 338 -13.27 11.45 -12.24
N LEU A 339 -12.53 11.17 -13.33
CA LEU A 339 -12.34 12.11 -14.42
C LEU A 339 -13.56 12.14 -15.36
N PRO A 340 -13.78 13.24 -16.08
CA PRO A 340 -14.83 13.33 -17.09
C PRO A 340 -14.64 12.27 -18.20
N ALA A 341 -15.72 11.55 -18.50
CA ALA A 341 -15.77 10.53 -19.54
C ALA A 341 -16.77 10.93 -20.63
N SER A 342 -16.46 10.63 -21.89
CA SER A 342 -17.36 10.87 -23.02
C SER A 342 -18.47 9.82 -23.12
N LYS A 343 -18.24 8.63 -22.54
CA LYS A 343 -19.22 7.54 -22.47
C LYS A 343 -18.98 6.66 -21.26
N THR A 344 -19.97 5.85 -20.91
CA THR A 344 -19.85 4.87 -19.83
C THR A 344 -18.93 3.72 -20.25
N ALA A 345 -17.88 3.45 -19.47
CA ALA A 345 -17.05 2.27 -19.68
C ALA A 345 -17.87 0.99 -19.40
N PRO A 346 -17.78 -0.05 -20.27
CA PRO A 346 -18.50 -1.30 -20.05
C PRO A 346 -18.02 -1.98 -18.75
N PRO A 347 -18.93 -2.42 -17.87
CA PRO A 347 -18.55 -3.12 -16.65
C PRO A 347 -17.95 -4.49 -16.94
N ILE A 348 -17.28 -5.08 -15.95
CA ILE A 348 -16.81 -6.46 -16.02
C ILE A 348 -18.03 -7.38 -16.12
N SER A 349 -18.07 -8.24 -17.14
CA SER A 349 -19.21 -9.12 -17.40
C SER A 349 -19.48 -10.05 -16.22
N ALA A 350 -20.71 -10.01 -15.70
CA ALA A 350 -21.15 -10.89 -14.62
C ALA A 350 -21.40 -12.34 -15.10
N HIS A 351 -21.75 -12.51 -16.38
CA HIS A 351 -22.20 -13.78 -16.97
C HIS A 351 -21.11 -14.53 -17.74
N ASP A 352 -19.92 -13.94 -17.90
CA ASP A 352 -18.81 -14.64 -18.54
C ASP A 352 -18.24 -15.72 -17.60
N ARG A 353 -18.19 -16.97 -18.11
CA ARG A 353 -17.68 -18.14 -17.39
C ARG A 353 -16.20 -17.97 -17.04
N LYS A 354 -15.40 -17.38 -17.94
CA LYS A 354 -13.96 -17.18 -17.72
C LYS A 354 -13.72 -16.17 -16.61
N THR A 355 -14.39 -15.03 -16.64
CA THR A 355 -14.37 -14.01 -15.58
C THR A 355 -14.84 -14.57 -14.24
N SER A 356 -15.85 -15.45 -14.25
CA SER A 356 -16.34 -16.13 -13.04
C SER A 356 -15.29 -17.07 -12.44
N ALA A 357 -14.63 -17.89 -13.27
CA ALA A 357 -13.55 -18.77 -12.82
C ALA A 357 -12.36 -17.97 -12.26
N MET A 358 -11.93 -16.91 -12.96
CA MET A 358 -10.87 -16.02 -12.48
C MET A 358 -11.21 -15.38 -11.13
N GLY A 359 -12.44 -14.91 -10.95
CA GLY A 359 -12.91 -14.34 -9.68
C GLY A 359 -12.87 -15.34 -8.53
N TRP A 360 -13.24 -16.60 -8.77
CA TRP A 360 -13.12 -17.68 -7.78
C TRP A 360 -11.68 -17.95 -7.38
N ILE A 361 -10.79 -18.08 -8.37
CA ILE A 361 -9.37 -18.34 -8.11
C ILE A 361 -8.76 -17.20 -7.29
N VAL A 362 -8.98 -15.94 -7.69
CA VAL A 362 -8.49 -14.75 -6.97
C VAL A 362 -9.03 -14.71 -5.53
N THR A 363 -10.30 -15.05 -5.35
CA THR A 363 -10.95 -15.11 -4.03
C THR A 363 -10.27 -16.12 -3.10
N LEU A 364 -10.00 -17.34 -3.60
CA LEU A 364 -9.49 -18.46 -2.82
C LEU A 364 -8.00 -18.32 -2.45
N ILE A 365 -7.21 -17.61 -3.26
CA ILE A 365 -5.77 -17.45 -2.99
C ILE A 365 -5.59 -16.53 -1.77
N PRO A 366 -4.98 -17.00 -0.67
CA PRO A 366 -4.93 -16.25 0.58
C PRO A 366 -3.94 -15.09 0.56
N ARG A 367 -2.84 -15.20 -0.19
CA ARG A 367 -1.80 -14.17 -0.26
C ARG A 367 -0.85 -14.37 -1.44
N VAL A 368 0.03 -13.40 -1.64
CA VAL A 368 1.23 -13.53 -2.45
C VAL A 368 2.39 -13.93 -1.53
N GLY A 369 2.96 -15.12 -1.72
CA GLY A 369 4.07 -15.60 -0.87
C GLY A 369 5.44 -15.03 -1.26
N ILE A 370 6.33 -14.85 -0.27
CA ILE A 370 7.72 -14.36 -0.45
C ILE A 370 8.68 -15.50 -0.87
N VAL A 371 8.57 -16.68 -0.25
CA VAL A 371 9.55 -17.80 -0.40
C VAL A 371 8.90 -19.10 -0.87
N ARG A 372 7.61 -19.30 -0.59
CA ARG A 372 6.79 -20.39 -1.14
C ARG A 372 5.45 -19.80 -1.57
N PRO A 373 4.90 -20.21 -2.73
CA PRO A 373 3.73 -19.57 -3.31
C PRO A 373 2.40 -19.81 -2.57
N PHE A 374 2.42 -20.42 -1.39
CA PHE A 374 1.27 -20.59 -0.49
C PHE A 374 1.74 -20.39 0.94
#